data_AF-A0A969GK27-F1
#
_entry.id   AF-A0A969GK27-F1
#
_cell.length_a   1.000
_cell.length_b   1.000
_cell.length_c   1.000
_cell.angle_alpha   90.00
_cell.angle_beta   90.00
_cell.angle_gamma   90.00
#
_symmetry.space_group_name_H-M   'P 1'
#
loop_
_entity.id
_entity.type
_entity.pdbx_description
1 polymer ?
#
loop_
_entity_poly.entity_id
_entity_poly.type
_entity_poly.pdbx_seq_one_letter_code
_entity_poly.pdbx_strand_id
1 'polypeptide(L)'
;MGELLTLRLRRGELVRNAAGHAEWQTLHTAKSVPPDRTTIIICDMWDNHWSRGAVVREEAMLPRMIAVLTAARAKGVHIIHAPSETMAFYADEPARQRMLNIPQVEPPPDRDHAVPPLPIDASDHGSDTGEPESYKAWSRQHPAIEIDQSRDLISDNGREIYSYLAARQIEQLLIMGVHTNMCILNRFVCHQNRWSSG
;
A
#
# COMPACT_ATOMS: atom_id res chain seq x y z
N MET A 1 -17.64 16.67 -15.90
CA MET A 1 -17.71 15.33 -15.29
C MET A 1 -16.49 14.58 -15.80
N GLY A 2 -15.51 14.27 -14.93
CA GLY A 2 -14.26 13.63 -15.35
C GLY A 2 -14.46 12.18 -15.78
N GLU A 3 -13.53 11.64 -16.57
CA GLU A 3 -13.52 10.24 -16.97
C GLU A 3 -13.31 9.33 -15.73
N LEU A 4 -14.17 8.33 -15.55
CA LEU A 4 -14.06 7.38 -14.44
C LEU A 4 -12.98 6.31 -14.70
N LEU A 5 -12.36 5.83 -13.64
CA LEU A 5 -11.46 4.67 -13.67
C LEU A 5 -12.23 3.38 -13.56
N THR A 6 -12.09 2.49 -14.53
CA THR A 6 -12.61 1.13 -14.42
C THR A 6 -11.57 0.21 -13.76
N LEU A 7 -11.81 -0.14 -12.50
CA LEU A 7 -11.04 -1.16 -11.79
C LEU A 7 -11.66 -2.54 -12.03
N ARG A 8 -10.85 -3.52 -12.45
CA ARG A 8 -11.26 -4.92 -12.56
C ARG A 8 -10.80 -5.66 -11.31
N LEU A 9 -11.67 -5.71 -10.32
CA LEU A 9 -11.40 -6.32 -9.02
C LEU A 9 -11.55 -7.84 -9.12
N ARG A 10 -10.69 -8.56 -8.40
CA ARG A 10 -10.72 -10.02 -8.28
C ARG A 10 -10.88 -10.38 -6.81
N ARG A 11 -11.84 -11.25 -6.49
CA ARG A 11 -12.05 -11.80 -5.14
C ARG A 11 -12.16 -13.32 -5.22
N GLY A 12 -11.65 -14.02 -4.20
CA GLY A 12 -11.95 -15.42 -3.95
C GLY A 12 -13.13 -15.56 -2.99
N GLU A 13 -14.03 -16.49 -3.26
CA GLU A 13 -15.13 -16.85 -2.36
C GLU A 13 -15.18 -18.37 -2.19
N LEU A 14 -15.34 -18.83 -0.96
CA LEU A 14 -15.51 -20.24 -0.66
C LEU A 14 -17.00 -20.58 -0.82
N VAL A 15 -17.32 -21.33 -1.87
CA VAL A 15 -18.69 -21.78 -2.17
C VAL A 15 -18.82 -23.28 -1.94
N ARG A 16 -20.06 -23.78 -1.82
CA ARG A 16 -20.33 -25.23 -1.83
C ARG A 16 -20.79 -25.64 -3.21
N ASN A 17 -20.15 -26.65 -3.79
CA ASN A 17 -20.58 -27.20 -5.07
C ASN A 17 -21.85 -28.07 -4.90
N ALA A 18 -22.39 -28.58 -6.02
CA ALA A 18 -23.59 -29.41 -6.03
C ALA A 18 -23.45 -30.72 -5.20
N ALA A 19 -22.22 -31.17 -4.94
CA ALA A 19 -21.92 -32.33 -4.11
C ALA A 19 -21.68 -31.97 -2.62
N GLY A 20 -21.79 -30.69 -2.25
CA GLY A 20 -21.60 -30.20 -0.87
C GLY A 20 -20.15 -29.92 -0.46
N HIS A 21 -19.18 -30.16 -1.34
CA HIS A 21 -17.76 -29.88 -1.08
C HIS A 21 -17.45 -28.38 -1.18
N ALA A 22 -16.52 -27.91 -0.35
CA ALA A 22 -16.05 -26.53 -0.39
C ALA A 22 -15.11 -26.33 -1.59
N GLU A 23 -15.37 -25.30 -2.40
CA GLU A 23 -14.63 -24.97 -3.60
C GLU A 23 -14.36 -23.46 -3.62
N TRP A 24 -13.14 -23.07 -3.99
CA TRP A 24 -12.80 -21.65 -4.17
C TRP A 24 -13.19 -21.18 -5.56
N GLN A 25 -14.11 -20.22 -5.62
CA GLN A 25 -14.49 -19.56 -6.86
C GLN A 25 -13.79 -18.20 -6.97
N THR A 26 -13.22 -17.92 -8.15
CA THR A 26 -12.73 -16.57 -8.48
C THR A 26 -13.87 -15.75 -9.09
N LEU A 27 -14.17 -14.62 -8.49
CA LEU A 27 -15.13 -13.65 -8.98
C LEU A 27 -14.41 -12.41 -9.51
N HIS A 28 -14.92 -11.89 -10.62
CA HIS A 28 -14.45 -10.65 -11.23
C HIS A 28 -15.55 -9.60 -11.19
N THR A 29 -15.23 -8.40 -10.70
CA THR A 29 -16.17 -7.29 -10.62
C THR A 29 -15.53 -6.04 -11.21
N ALA A 30 -16.21 -5.42 -12.16
CA ALA A 30 -15.82 -4.09 -12.63
C ALA A 30 -16.40 -3.05 -11.68
N LYS A 31 -15.56 -2.13 -11.19
CA LYS A 31 -15.96 -0.99 -10.37
C LYS A 31 -15.46 0.29 -11.03
N SER A 32 -16.37 1.23 -11.27
CA SER A 32 -16.02 2.56 -11.74
C SER A 32 -15.78 3.49 -10.55
N VAL A 33 -14.63 4.15 -10.48
CA VAL A 33 -14.27 5.07 -9.39
C VAL A 33 -13.78 6.42 -9.92
N PRO A 34 -14.03 7.53 -9.20
CA PRO A 34 -13.50 8.84 -9.57
C PRO A 34 -11.97 8.87 -9.33
N PRO A 35 -11.14 9.23 -10.31
CA PRO A 35 -9.69 9.32 -10.10
C PRO A 35 -9.31 10.27 -8.96
N ASP A 36 -9.96 11.42 -8.87
CA ASP A 36 -9.74 12.46 -7.86
C ASP A 36 -10.20 12.07 -6.46
N ARG A 37 -10.99 10.99 -6.33
CA ARG A 37 -11.37 10.34 -5.07
C ARG A 37 -10.73 8.97 -4.90
N THR A 38 -9.66 8.68 -5.64
CA THR A 38 -8.89 7.45 -5.55
C THR A 38 -7.46 7.76 -5.10
N THR A 39 -6.91 6.92 -4.22
CA THR A 39 -5.51 7.04 -3.76
C THR A 39 -4.80 5.71 -3.85
N ILE A 40 -3.53 5.72 -4.28
CA ILE A 40 -2.60 4.60 -4.17
C ILE A 40 -1.60 4.91 -3.05
N ILE A 41 -1.47 4.00 -2.08
CA ILE A 41 -0.39 4.03 -1.09
C ILE A 41 0.67 3.00 -1.49
N ILE A 42 1.92 3.45 -1.60
CA ILE A 42 3.10 2.63 -1.86
C ILE A 42 3.78 2.35 -0.52
N CYS A 43 3.75 1.11 -0.06
CA CYS A 43 4.28 0.70 1.23
C CYS A 43 5.68 0.10 1.07
N ASP A 44 6.68 0.67 1.74
CA ASP A 44 7.97 0.02 2.02
C ASP A 44 8.69 -0.58 0.79
N MET A 45 8.54 0.07 -0.38
CA MET A 45 9.38 -0.22 -1.55
C MET A 45 10.72 0.47 -1.37
N TRP A 46 11.63 -0.15 -0.62
CA TRP A 46 12.89 0.47 -0.23
C TRP A 46 13.99 0.35 -1.29
N ASP A 47 15.06 1.13 -1.14
CA ASP A 47 16.23 1.06 -2.02
C ASP A 47 17.08 -0.20 -1.85
N ASN A 48 16.90 -0.92 -0.74
CA ASN A 48 17.59 -2.19 -0.48
C ASN A 48 16.89 -3.00 0.62
N HIS A 49 17.29 -4.26 0.77
CA HIS A 49 16.85 -5.13 1.85
C HIS A 49 18.00 -6.04 2.31
N TRP A 50 18.00 -6.47 3.58
CA TRP A 50 19.06 -7.33 4.12
C TRP A 50 19.04 -8.74 3.51
N SER A 51 17.87 -9.22 3.07
CA SER A 51 17.71 -10.48 2.34
C SER A 51 17.83 -10.26 0.82
N ARG A 52 18.71 -11.02 0.18
CA ARG A 52 18.89 -10.99 -1.29
C ARG A 52 17.63 -11.42 -2.02
N GLY A 53 16.94 -12.45 -1.54
CA GLY A 53 15.70 -12.92 -2.16
C GLY A 53 14.61 -11.86 -2.17
N ALA A 54 14.49 -11.09 -1.07
CA ALA A 54 13.60 -9.93 -1.00
C ALA A 54 13.93 -8.86 -2.06
N VAL A 55 15.21 -8.48 -2.21
CA VAL A 55 15.64 -7.51 -3.24
C VAL A 55 15.24 -7.98 -4.63
N VAL A 56 15.52 -9.25 -4.98
CA VAL A 56 15.19 -9.80 -6.31
C VAL A 56 13.68 -9.78 -6.59
N ARG A 57 12.85 -10.12 -5.59
CA ARG A 57 11.39 -10.07 -5.75
C ARG A 57 10.88 -8.64 -5.90
N GLU A 58 11.43 -7.71 -5.13
CA GLU A 58 11.09 -6.29 -5.20
C GLU A 58 11.43 -5.71 -6.57
N GLU A 59 12.65 -5.95 -7.06
CA GLU A 59 13.11 -5.49 -8.38
C GLU A 59 12.23 -6.00 -9.51
N ALA A 60 11.80 -7.27 -9.44
CA ALA A 60 10.92 -7.87 -10.44
C ALA A 60 9.53 -7.20 -10.52
N MET A 61 9.07 -6.54 -9.44
CA MET A 61 7.78 -5.85 -9.39
C MET A 61 7.85 -4.43 -9.97
N LEU A 62 9.01 -3.78 -9.92
CA LEU A 62 9.20 -2.37 -10.28
C LEU A 62 8.60 -1.98 -11.64
N PRO A 63 8.85 -2.71 -12.76
CA PRO A 63 8.38 -2.27 -14.08
C PRO A 63 6.85 -2.17 -14.14
N ARG A 64 6.15 -3.12 -13.51
CA ARG A 64 4.68 -3.13 -13.49
C ARG A 64 4.13 -2.07 -12.54
N MET A 65 4.75 -1.88 -11.38
CA MET A 65 4.35 -0.84 -10.42
C MET A 65 4.49 0.55 -11.02
N ILE A 66 5.63 0.85 -11.64
CA ILE A 66 5.89 2.13 -12.31
C ILE A 66 4.85 2.40 -13.41
N ALA A 67 4.53 1.39 -14.22
CA ALA A 67 3.50 1.52 -15.25
C ALA A 67 2.11 1.85 -14.67
N VAL A 68 1.74 1.23 -13.55
CA VAL A 68 0.48 1.52 -12.84
C VAL A 68 0.49 2.93 -12.27
N LEU A 69 1.56 3.32 -11.56
CA LEU A 69 1.68 4.64 -10.93
C LEU A 69 1.66 5.76 -11.98
N THR A 70 2.37 5.58 -13.09
CA THR A 70 2.38 6.53 -14.21
C THR A 70 0.98 6.72 -14.79
N ALA A 71 0.29 5.61 -15.08
CA ALA A 71 -1.06 5.65 -15.63
C ALA A 71 -2.08 6.25 -14.63
N ALA A 72 -1.96 5.92 -13.35
CA ALA A 72 -2.82 6.45 -12.29
C ALA A 72 -2.62 7.97 -12.12
N ARG A 73 -1.36 8.41 -12.05
CA ARG A 73 -0.97 9.82 -11.93
C ARG A 73 -1.47 10.65 -13.12
N ALA A 74 -1.38 10.11 -14.34
CA ALA A 74 -1.89 10.75 -15.56
C ALA A 74 -3.41 10.95 -15.53
N LYS A 75 -4.14 10.10 -14.81
CA LYS A 75 -5.59 10.18 -14.65
C LYS A 75 -6.04 11.00 -13.44
N GLY A 76 -5.11 11.50 -12.63
CA GLY A 76 -5.42 12.33 -11.46
C GLY A 76 -5.62 11.55 -10.15
N VAL A 77 -5.20 10.28 -10.09
CA VAL A 77 -5.14 9.51 -8.84
C VAL A 77 -4.07 10.11 -7.92
N HIS A 78 -4.38 10.22 -6.63
CA HIS A 78 -3.42 10.66 -5.63
C HIS A 78 -2.44 9.53 -5.27
N ILE A 79 -1.17 9.86 -5.10
CA ILE A 79 -0.14 8.88 -4.74
C ILE A 79 0.51 9.30 -3.43
N ILE A 80 0.56 8.36 -2.48
CA ILE A 80 1.21 8.51 -1.20
C ILE A 80 2.34 7.48 -1.11
N HIS A 81 3.54 7.97 -0.87
CA HIS A 81 4.72 7.17 -0.60
C HIS A 81 4.85 6.98 0.92
N ALA A 82 4.88 5.72 1.37
CA ALA A 82 5.06 5.35 2.77
C ALA A 82 6.33 4.51 2.95
N PRO A 83 7.53 5.09 2.76
CA PRO A 83 8.79 4.39 2.96
C PRO A 83 9.18 4.47 4.45
N SER A 84 8.62 3.57 5.24
CA SER A 84 8.79 3.62 6.69
C SER A 84 10.25 3.49 7.11
N GLU A 85 10.57 4.01 8.30
CA GLU A 85 11.92 4.04 8.88
C GLU A 85 12.94 4.87 8.08
N THR A 86 12.52 5.52 6.99
CA THR A 86 13.37 6.38 6.15
C THR A 86 12.91 7.84 6.13
N MET A 87 11.90 8.21 6.92
CA MET A 87 11.29 9.55 6.89
C MET A 87 12.27 10.71 7.10
N ALA A 88 13.36 10.49 7.84
CA ALA A 88 14.42 11.49 8.02
C ALA A 88 15.05 11.92 6.68
N PHE A 89 15.15 11.01 5.70
CA PHE A 89 15.66 11.31 4.37
C PHE A 89 14.77 12.32 3.62
N TYR A 90 13.48 12.33 3.92
CA TYR A 90 12.46 13.12 3.21
C TYR A 90 12.05 14.39 3.97
N ALA A 91 12.69 14.73 5.08
CA ALA A 91 12.24 15.78 6.00
C ALA A 91 11.98 17.12 5.28
N ASP A 92 12.85 17.50 4.35
CA ASP A 92 12.80 18.79 3.65
C ASP A 92 12.14 18.71 2.26
N GLU A 93 11.66 17.55 1.85
CA GLU A 93 11.10 17.35 0.50
C GLU A 93 9.71 17.98 0.36
N PRO A 94 9.39 18.66 -0.76
CA PRO A 94 8.08 19.29 -0.95
C PRO A 94 6.89 18.35 -0.76
N ALA A 95 6.99 17.08 -1.19
CA ALA A 95 5.94 16.08 -0.99
C ALA A 95 5.75 15.71 0.49
N ARG A 96 6.81 15.75 1.30
CA ARG A 96 6.70 15.57 2.75
C ARG A 96 6.07 16.79 3.41
N GLN A 97 6.53 17.98 3.06
CA GLN A 97 5.99 19.25 3.57
C GLN A 97 4.51 19.40 3.21
N ARG A 98 4.09 18.97 2.02
CA ARG A 98 2.69 18.91 1.61
C ARG A 98 1.84 18.07 2.55
N MET A 99 2.35 16.94 3.01
CA MET A 99 1.64 16.11 3.99
C MET A 99 1.54 16.81 5.35
N LEU A 100 2.64 17.38 5.84
CA LEU A 100 2.69 18.05 7.15
C LEU A 100 1.75 19.27 7.24
N ASN A 101 1.50 19.94 6.12
CA ASN A 101 0.60 21.09 6.05
C ASN A 101 -0.90 20.73 6.07
N ILE A 102 -1.24 19.44 6.10
CA ILE A 102 -2.63 19.01 6.17
C ILE A 102 -3.12 19.10 7.62
N PRO A 103 -4.25 19.77 7.88
CA PRO A 103 -4.86 19.77 9.21
C PRO A 103 -5.11 18.34 9.69
N GLN A 104 -4.55 18.00 10.86
CA GLN A 104 -4.74 16.68 11.43
C GLN A 104 -6.16 16.52 11.99
N VAL A 105 -6.78 15.40 11.66
CA VAL A 105 -8.05 14.96 12.26
C VAL A 105 -7.82 13.67 13.02
N GLU A 106 -8.68 13.42 14.01
CA GLU A 106 -8.64 12.17 14.76
C GLU A 106 -9.23 11.05 13.89
N PRO A 107 -8.51 9.93 13.69
CA PRO A 107 -9.12 8.76 13.07
C PRO A 107 -10.26 8.24 13.96
N PRO A 108 -11.18 7.43 13.41
CA PRO A 108 -12.20 6.77 14.23
C PRO A 108 -11.55 5.85 15.30
N PRO A 109 -12.32 5.06 16.07
CA PRO A 109 -11.78 3.96 16.90
C PRO A 109 -11.65 2.63 16.14
N ASP A 110 -10.50 1.96 16.29
CA ASP A 110 -10.11 0.80 15.49
C ASP A 110 -11.17 -0.31 15.55
N ARG A 111 -11.57 -0.85 14.41
CA ARG A 111 -12.54 -1.96 14.38
C ARG A 111 -11.88 -3.28 14.75
N ASP A 112 -12.54 -4.03 15.63
CA ASP A 112 -12.12 -5.39 15.96
C ASP A 112 -12.25 -6.30 14.73
N HIS A 113 -11.24 -7.12 14.49
CA HIS A 113 -11.17 -8.06 13.38
C HIS A 113 -10.14 -9.15 13.72
N ALA A 114 -10.44 -10.38 13.29
CA ALA A 114 -9.50 -11.48 13.45
C ALA A 114 -8.27 -11.23 12.58
N VAL A 115 -7.09 -11.27 13.20
CA VAL A 115 -5.80 -11.36 12.50
C VAL A 115 -5.42 -12.84 12.48
N PRO A 116 -5.77 -13.60 11.43
CA PRO A 116 -5.38 -15.00 11.35
C PRO A 116 -3.85 -15.11 11.31
N PRO A 117 -3.27 -16.19 11.86
CA PRO A 117 -1.85 -16.43 11.70
C PRO A 117 -1.50 -16.52 10.21
N LEU A 118 -0.29 -16.10 9.87
CA LEU A 118 0.21 -16.24 8.51
C LEU A 118 0.19 -17.72 8.11
N PRO A 119 -0.11 -18.04 6.83
CA PRO A 119 -0.12 -19.43 6.35
C PRO A 119 1.28 -20.03 6.21
N ILE A 120 2.32 -19.27 6.58
CA ILE A 120 3.73 -19.63 6.50
C ILE A 120 4.41 -19.28 7.82
N ASP A 121 5.44 -20.07 8.18
CA ASP A 121 6.37 -19.69 9.24
C ASP A 121 7.25 -18.53 8.73
N ALA A 122 7.28 -17.45 9.50
CA ALA A 122 8.07 -16.24 9.22
C ALA A 122 8.95 -15.86 10.43
N SER A 123 9.25 -16.82 11.31
CA SER A 123 10.07 -16.62 12.50
C SER A 123 11.51 -16.20 12.20
N ASP A 124 12.00 -16.47 10.99
CA ASP A 124 13.29 -16.03 10.45
C ASP A 124 13.26 -14.65 9.79
N HIS A 125 12.18 -13.88 10.00
CA HIS A 125 11.92 -12.59 9.36
C HIS A 125 11.76 -12.66 7.83
N GLY A 126 11.56 -13.86 7.26
CA GLY A 126 11.27 -14.06 5.84
C GLY A 126 12.50 -14.13 4.93
N SER A 127 13.65 -14.59 5.44
CA SER A 127 14.81 -14.91 4.60
C SER A 127 14.57 -16.19 3.80
N ASP A 128 14.47 -16.10 2.49
CA ASP A 128 14.41 -17.26 1.59
C ASP A 128 15.76 -17.60 0.95
N THR A 129 16.82 -16.88 1.35
CA THR A 129 18.16 -17.00 0.78
C THR A 129 19.26 -17.34 1.78
N GLY A 130 18.89 -17.60 3.04
CA GLY A 130 19.78 -18.15 4.07
C GLY A 130 20.64 -17.12 4.79
N GLU A 131 20.27 -15.84 4.74
CA GLU A 131 20.91 -14.82 5.57
C GLU A 131 20.58 -15.04 7.05
N PRO A 132 21.58 -15.08 7.95
CA PRO A 132 21.37 -15.49 9.35
C PRO A 132 20.87 -14.36 10.26
N GLU A 133 21.08 -13.10 9.89
CA GLU A 133 20.78 -11.94 10.74
C GLU A 133 20.12 -10.81 9.92
N SER A 134 19.11 -10.18 10.48
CA SER A 134 18.45 -9.02 9.90
C SER A 134 19.13 -7.73 10.37
N TYR A 135 19.20 -6.73 9.47
CA TYR A 135 19.70 -5.40 9.77
C TYR A 135 19.01 -4.36 8.89
N LYS A 136 19.10 -3.08 9.27
CA LYS A 136 18.55 -1.99 8.46
C LYS A 136 19.44 -1.73 7.24
N ALA A 137 19.05 -2.29 6.11
CA ALA A 137 19.77 -2.14 4.83
C ALA A 137 19.27 -0.96 3.99
N TRP A 138 18.06 -0.48 4.26
CA TRP A 138 17.39 0.59 3.51
C TRP A 138 17.67 1.97 4.08
N SER A 139 17.72 2.95 3.17
CA SER A 139 17.91 4.36 3.49
C SER A 139 16.78 5.26 2.99
N ARG A 140 16.03 4.81 1.97
CA ARG A 140 14.95 5.54 1.30
C ARG A 140 14.06 4.60 0.48
N GLN A 141 13.06 5.15 -0.20
CA GLN A 141 12.32 4.45 -1.26
C GLN A 141 13.22 4.10 -2.45
N HIS A 142 12.91 3.00 -3.12
CA HIS A 142 13.56 2.56 -4.34
C HIS A 142 13.61 3.69 -5.39
N PRO A 143 14.79 4.10 -5.88
CA PRO A 143 14.94 5.28 -6.73
C PRO A 143 14.27 5.15 -8.11
N ALA A 144 13.97 3.92 -8.55
CA ALA A 144 13.19 3.70 -9.77
C ALA A 144 11.71 4.12 -9.64
N ILE A 145 11.19 4.24 -8.42
CA ILE A 145 9.84 4.77 -8.17
C ILE A 145 9.96 6.27 -7.94
N GLU A 146 9.68 7.03 -8.99
CA GLU A 146 9.69 8.50 -8.95
C GLU A 146 8.62 9.05 -8.00
N ILE A 147 9.05 9.96 -7.13
CA ILE A 147 8.20 10.80 -6.28
C ILE A 147 8.06 12.15 -6.97
N ASP A 148 6.87 12.47 -7.45
CA ASP A 148 6.60 13.77 -8.07
C ASP A 148 6.40 14.81 -6.96
N GLN A 149 7.46 15.58 -6.67
CA GLN A 149 7.48 16.59 -5.61
C GLN A 149 6.40 17.68 -5.77
N SER A 150 5.86 17.87 -6.98
CA SER A 150 4.82 18.86 -7.24
C SER A 150 3.42 18.41 -6.78
N ARG A 151 3.19 17.09 -6.64
CA ARG A 151 1.84 16.54 -6.45
C ARG A 151 1.71 15.38 -5.48
N ASP A 152 2.74 14.53 -5.36
CA ASP A 152 2.69 13.34 -4.52
C ASP A 152 2.85 13.73 -3.03
N LEU A 153 2.62 12.77 -2.15
CA LEU A 153 2.76 12.93 -0.70
C LEU A 153 3.68 11.87 -0.10
N ILE A 154 4.34 12.19 1.01
CA ILE A 154 5.20 11.24 1.73
C ILE A 154 4.82 11.19 3.21
N SER A 155 4.48 10.00 3.70
CA SER A 155 4.29 9.71 5.13
C SER A 155 4.17 8.22 5.39
N ASP A 156 4.74 7.77 6.51
CA ASP A 156 4.47 6.47 7.12
C ASP A 156 3.56 6.57 8.36
N ASN A 157 3.05 7.77 8.67
CA ASN A 157 2.21 8.04 9.84
C ASN A 157 0.73 7.88 9.50
N GLY A 158 0.06 6.93 10.17
CA GLY A 158 -1.35 6.63 9.92
C GLY A 158 -2.32 7.80 10.09
N ARG A 159 -2.07 8.71 11.05
CA ARG A 159 -2.92 9.88 11.31
C ARG A 159 -2.79 10.92 10.21
N GLU A 160 -1.58 11.19 9.75
CA GLU A 160 -1.33 12.12 8.65
C GLU A 160 -1.98 11.62 7.36
N ILE A 161 -1.77 10.35 7.02
CA ILE A 161 -2.39 9.72 5.85
C ILE A 161 -3.92 9.79 5.98
N TYR A 162 -4.48 9.37 7.12
CA TYR A 162 -5.93 9.43 7.34
C TYR A 162 -6.48 10.85 7.15
N SER A 163 -5.77 11.85 7.68
CA SER A 163 -6.18 13.25 7.57
C SER A 163 -6.21 13.74 6.12
N TYR A 164 -5.23 13.31 5.30
CA TYR A 164 -5.25 13.57 3.88
C TYR A 164 -6.46 12.92 3.17
N LEU A 165 -6.69 11.63 3.45
CA LEU A 165 -7.78 10.87 2.84
C LEU A 165 -9.14 11.50 3.17
N ALA A 166 -9.34 11.90 4.42
CA ALA A 166 -10.54 12.60 4.87
C ALA A 166 -10.70 13.97 4.20
N ALA A 167 -9.64 14.78 4.15
CA ALA A 167 -9.65 16.10 3.53
C ALA A 167 -9.96 16.05 2.02
N ARG A 168 -9.59 14.96 1.34
CA ARG A 168 -9.80 14.76 -0.11
C ARG A 168 -11.04 13.94 -0.42
N GLN A 169 -11.78 13.51 0.61
CA GLN A 169 -12.98 12.68 0.48
C GLN A 169 -12.69 11.44 -0.37
N ILE A 170 -11.57 10.78 -0.10
CA ILE A 170 -11.14 9.59 -0.83
C ILE A 170 -12.15 8.46 -0.58
N GLU A 171 -12.65 7.88 -1.66
CA GLU A 171 -13.64 6.79 -1.66
C GLU A 171 -12.99 5.44 -1.95
N GLN A 172 -11.86 5.45 -2.66
CA GLN A 172 -11.15 4.25 -3.04
C GLN A 172 -9.68 4.34 -2.66
N LEU A 173 -9.28 3.50 -1.72
CA LEU A 173 -7.89 3.26 -1.39
C LEU A 173 -7.39 2.02 -2.11
N LEU A 174 -6.21 2.11 -2.71
CA LEU A 174 -5.47 1.02 -3.32
C LEU A 174 -4.11 0.94 -2.63
N ILE A 175 -3.67 -0.27 -2.33
CA ILE A 175 -2.43 -0.51 -1.59
C ILE A 175 -1.51 -1.34 -2.47
N MET A 176 -0.26 -0.92 -2.61
CA MET A 176 0.79 -1.71 -3.24
C MET A 176 2.08 -1.56 -2.44
N GLY A 177 2.98 -2.54 -2.53
CA GLY A 177 4.24 -2.51 -1.79
C GLY A 177 4.73 -3.90 -1.42
N VAL A 178 5.71 -3.93 -0.51
CA VAL A 178 6.30 -5.13 0.06
C VAL A 178 6.52 -4.95 1.57
N HIS A 179 6.72 -5.98 2.38
CA HIS A 179 6.39 -7.39 2.10
C HIS A 179 4.94 -7.66 2.51
N THR A 180 4.19 -8.40 1.68
CA THR A 180 2.76 -8.66 1.92
C THR A 180 2.50 -9.30 3.28
N ASN A 181 3.38 -10.21 3.70
CA ASN A 181 3.30 -10.95 4.96
C ASN A 181 3.67 -10.13 6.22
N MET A 182 4.24 -8.93 6.07
CA MET A 182 4.67 -8.11 7.20
C MET A 182 4.15 -6.67 7.10
N CYS A 183 4.62 -5.90 6.12
CA CYS A 183 4.31 -4.47 6.04
C CYS A 183 2.89 -4.19 5.53
N ILE A 184 2.36 -5.00 4.59
CA ILE A 184 1.01 -4.77 4.08
C ILE A 184 -0.06 -5.32 5.04
N LEU A 185 0.19 -6.45 5.71
CA LEU A 185 -0.77 -7.07 6.63
C LEU A 185 -0.67 -6.54 8.08
N ASN A 186 0.54 -6.23 8.60
CA ASN A 186 0.72 -5.84 10.00
C ASN A 186 0.96 -4.35 10.24
N ARG A 187 1.10 -3.49 9.22
CA ARG A 187 1.27 -2.03 9.41
C ARG A 187 -0.01 -1.24 9.06
N PHE A 188 -0.05 0.00 9.54
CA PHE A 188 -1.19 0.93 9.56
C PHE A 188 -2.03 1.03 8.27
N VAL A 189 -1.49 0.66 7.12
CA VAL A 189 -2.22 0.67 5.85
C VAL A 189 -3.36 -0.37 5.83
N CYS A 190 -3.19 -1.51 6.52
CA CYS A 190 -4.28 -2.46 6.77
C CYS A 190 -5.27 -1.96 7.83
N HIS A 191 -4.88 -1.00 8.68
CA HIS A 191 -5.80 -0.33 9.60
C HIS A 191 -6.76 0.61 8.85
N GLN A 192 -6.46 1.04 7.62
CA GLN A 192 -7.41 1.87 6.86
C GLN A 192 -8.64 1.12 6.37
N ASN A 193 -8.54 -0.20 6.15
CA ASN A 193 -9.72 -1.06 6.01
C ASN A 193 -10.51 -1.24 7.33
N ARG A 194 -9.98 -0.78 8.48
CA ARG A 194 -10.70 -0.71 9.76
C ARG A 194 -11.50 0.59 9.90
N TRP A 195 -11.31 1.56 9.01
CA TRP A 195 -11.95 2.89 9.05
C TRP A 195 -13.07 3.11 8.02
N SER A 196 -13.30 2.16 7.11
CA SER A 196 -14.35 2.31 6.10
C SER A 196 -15.73 2.37 6.75
N SER A 197 -16.40 3.51 6.65
CA SER A 197 -17.85 3.60 6.83
C SER A 197 -18.53 2.64 5.85
N GLY A 198 -19.49 1.88 6.36
CA GLY A 198 -20.28 0.92 5.57
C GLY A 198 -21.10 1.59 4.48
#